data_AF-A0A927S431-F1
#
_entry.id   AF-A0A927S431-F1
#
_cell.length_a   1.000
_cell.length_b   1.000
_cell.length_c   1.000
_cell.angle_alpha   90.00
_cell.angle_beta   90.00
_cell.angle_gamma   90.00
#
_symmetry.space_group_name_H-M   'P 1'
#
loop_
_entity.id
_entity.type
_entity.pdbx_description
1 polymer ?
#
loop_
_entity_poly.entity_id
_entity_poly.type
_entity_poly.pdbx_seq_one_letter_code
_entity_poly.pdbx_strand_id
1 'polypeptide(L)'
;MTERHLVVVSVDAMVYEDVALLSKLQTMQPLWHKTARVDRVQSIYPTITYPCHTTMITGVYPDKHGIVNNTTPAPGQKSAPWQFFRSAARGSNLFEAAKAHGLTTASVFWPLTGKDAAIDYLIDEYWPQQGESSEQCFRDSGSSEEVIEKIIRPNLKLLENRHRQHPFCDAFMMQCAADMLLHFKPNLLMVHPANIDAYRHQTGTFSPQVTHGVHEISLWRRSCSRPPMTPASWTARTFSSSAIMVR
;
A
#
# COMPACT_ATOMS: atom_id res chain seq x y z
N MET A 1 -5.25 19.50 -20.81
CA MET A 1 -5.65 19.39 -19.38
C MET A 1 -4.47 18.81 -18.64
N THR A 2 -4.14 19.29 -17.43
CA THR A 2 -3.07 18.68 -16.62
C THR A 2 -3.49 17.27 -16.20
N GLU A 3 -2.66 16.27 -16.48
CA GLU A 3 -2.89 14.90 -16.02
C GLU A 3 -2.96 14.89 -14.49
N ARG A 4 -4.05 14.32 -13.95
CA ARG A 4 -4.27 14.19 -12.51
C ARG A 4 -3.79 12.82 -12.06
N HIS A 5 -3.10 12.81 -10.93
CA HIS A 5 -2.58 11.59 -10.28
C HIS A 5 -3.17 11.50 -8.88
N LEU A 6 -3.64 10.30 -8.52
CA LEU A 6 -4.13 9.96 -7.20
C LEU A 6 -3.21 8.91 -6.57
N VAL A 7 -2.72 9.20 -5.36
CA VAL A 7 -1.95 8.26 -4.55
C VAL A 7 -2.74 7.95 -3.30
N VAL A 8 -3.09 6.67 -3.12
CA VAL A 8 -3.77 6.18 -1.92
C VAL A 8 -2.77 5.41 -1.07
N VAL A 9 -2.61 5.83 0.18
CA VAL A 9 -1.79 5.14 1.18
C VAL A 9 -2.72 4.66 2.27
N SER A 10 -2.85 3.35 2.44
CA SER A 10 -3.58 2.75 3.55
C SER A 10 -2.57 2.28 4.60
N VAL A 11 -2.51 2.97 5.73
CA VAL A 11 -1.61 2.60 6.84
C VAL A 11 -2.33 1.58 7.72
N ASP A 12 -1.87 0.33 7.72
CA ASP A 12 -2.60 -0.74 8.40
C ASP A 12 -2.65 -0.51 9.92
N ALA A 13 -3.83 -0.75 10.48
CA ALA A 13 -4.17 -0.54 11.89
C ALA A 13 -3.77 0.83 12.48
N MET A 14 -3.65 1.89 11.67
CA MET A 14 -3.54 3.24 12.22
C MET A 14 -4.88 3.65 12.81
N VAL A 15 -4.86 4.18 14.04
CA VAL A 15 -6.07 4.59 14.77
C VAL A 15 -6.11 6.11 14.93
N TYR A 16 -7.29 6.62 15.31
CA TYR A 16 -7.51 8.06 15.48
C TYR A 16 -6.49 8.72 16.43
N GLU A 17 -6.06 8.01 17.47
CA GLU A 17 -5.08 8.49 18.45
C GLU A 17 -3.71 8.79 17.82
N ASP A 18 -3.31 8.05 16.78
CA ASP A 18 -2.02 8.22 16.09
C ASP A 18 -1.97 9.54 15.29
N VAL A 19 -3.14 10.00 14.84
CA VAL A 19 -3.34 11.23 14.06
C VAL A 19 -2.81 12.46 14.81
N ALA A 20 -2.94 12.46 16.15
CA ALA A 20 -2.45 13.54 16.99
C ALA A 20 -0.92 13.71 16.91
N LEU A 21 -0.17 12.61 16.84
CA LEU A 21 1.26 12.64 16.61
C LEU A 21 1.57 12.97 15.15
N LEU A 22 0.94 12.26 14.20
CA LEU A 22 1.16 12.42 12.77
C LEU A 22 1.01 13.89 12.33
N SER A 23 0.03 14.60 12.88
CA SER A 23 -0.22 16.03 12.61
C SER A 23 0.95 16.97 12.93
N LYS A 24 1.82 16.57 13.85
CA LYS A 24 2.95 17.37 14.34
C LYS A 24 4.25 17.03 13.64
N LEU A 25 4.30 15.93 12.87
CA LEU A 25 5.53 15.48 12.22
C LEU A 25 5.89 16.37 11.02
N GLN A 26 7.19 16.60 10.83
CA GLN A 26 7.72 17.60 9.89
C GLN A 26 7.18 17.47 8.47
N THR A 27 6.88 16.26 8.01
CA THR A 27 6.41 16.04 6.65
C THR A 27 4.92 16.36 6.52
N MET A 28 4.13 16.22 7.59
CA MET A 28 2.67 16.37 7.60
C MET A 28 2.22 17.73 8.12
N GLN A 29 2.90 18.28 9.12
CA GLN A 29 2.54 19.53 9.78
C GLN A 29 2.32 20.70 8.80
N PRO A 30 3.16 20.93 7.77
CA PRO A 30 2.96 22.03 6.83
C PRO A 30 1.74 21.85 5.90
N LEU A 31 1.29 20.60 5.72
CA LEU A 31 0.12 20.26 4.91
C LEU A 31 -1.15 20.13 5.76
N TRP A 32 -1.01 19.98 7.08
CA TRP A 32 -2.11 19.65 7.97
C TRP A 32 -3.31 20.58 7.74
N HIS A 33 -3.09 21.90 7.82
CA HIS A 33 -4.13 22.91 7.64
C HIS A 33 -4.62 23.12 6.19
N LYS A 34 -3.98 22.46 5.22
CA LYS A 34 -4.32 22.53 3.78
C LYS A 34 -5.05 21.28 3.28
N THR A 35 -5.29 20.30 4.17
CA THR A 35 -5.91 19.02 3.83
C THR A 35 -7.39 19.01 4.20
N ALA A 36 -8.20 18.31 3.42
CA ALA A 36 -9.52 17.86 3.86
C ALA A 36 -9.33 16.65 4.77
N ARG A 37 -10.05 16.61 5.90
CA ARG A 37 -9.87 15.57 6.92
C ARG A 37 -11.21 15.07 7.42
N VAL A 38 -11.23 13.78 7.73
CA VAL A 38 -12.34 13.10 8.41
C VAL A 38 -11.75 12.48 9.66
N ASP A 39 -12.17 12.96 10.83
CA ASP A 39 -11.56 12.55 12.10
C ASP A 39 -11.94 11.11 12.48
N ARG A 40 -13.11 10.62 12.07
CA ARG A 40 -13.57 9.26 12.41
C ARG A 40 -14.20 8.59 11.21
N VAL A 41 -13.76 7.37 10.95
CA VAL A 41 -14.34 6.48 9.93
C VAL A 41 -14.80 5.21 10.63
N GLN A 42 -16.00 4.76 10.31
CA GLN A 42 -16.46 3.45 10.74
C GLN A 42 -15.93 2.40 9.75
N SER A 43 -15.11 1.48 10.25
CA SER A 43 -14.65 0.34 9.45
C SER A 43 -15.77 -0.70 9.28
N ILE A 44 -15.55 -1.64 8.38
CA ILE A 44 -16.44 -2.79 8.18
C ILE A 44 -16.31 -3.81 9.32
N TYR A 45 -17.24 -4.74 9.42
CA TYR A 45 -17.05 -5.94 10.23
C TYR A 45 -16.97 -7.19 9.32
N PRO A 46 -15.99 -8.09 9.51
CA PRO A 46 -14.89 -8.03 10.48
C PRO A 46 -13.80 -7.02 10.09
N THR A 47 -13.21 -6.33 11.09
CA THR A 47 -12.15 -5.31 10.90
C THR A 47 -10.78 -5.97 10.70
N ILE A 48 -10.67 -6.82 9.68
CA ILE A 48 -9.43 -7.52 9.31
C ILE A 48 -8.90 -6.90 8.01
N THR A 49 -7.58 -6.89 7.82
CA THR A 49 -6.88 -6.27 6.69
C THR A 49 -7.54 -6.56 5.34
N TYR A 50 -7.68 -7.82 4.92
CA TYR A 50 -8.14 -8.16 3.57
C TYR A 50 -9.60 -7.78 3.33
N PRO A 51 -10.56 -8.09 4.23
CA PRO A 51 -11.92 -7.57 4.13
C PRO A 51 -11.96 -6.04 4.01
N CYS A 52 -11.23 -5.31 4.87
CA CYS A 52 -11.21 -3.85 4.87
C CYS A 52 -10.66 -3.29 3.56
N HIS A 53 -9.58 -3.86 3.06
CA HIS A 53 -8.93 -3.41 1.81
C HIS A 53 -9.72 -3.77 0.57
N THR A 54 -10.42 -4.91 0.58
CA THR A 54 -11.35 -5.28 -0.49
C THR A 54 -12.54 -4.33 -0.52
N THR A 55 -13.13 -4.00 0.64
CA THR A 55 -14.22 -3.02 0.70
C THR A 55 -13.77 -1.66 0.18
N MET A 56 -12.57 -1.20 0.52
CA MET A 56 -12.04 0.06 -0.01
C MET A 56 -12.00 0.12 -1.53
N ILE A 57 -11.47 -0.91 -2.18
CA ILE A 57 -11.28 -0.89 -3.63
C ILE A 57 -12.55 -1.24 -4.40
N THR A 58 -13.46 -2.03 -3.82
CA THR A 58 -14.71 -2.44 -4.48
C THR A 58 -15.89 -1.53 -4.18
N GLY A 59 -15.83 -0.75 -3.09
CA GLY A 59 -16.93 0.10 -2.63
C GLY A 59 -18.14 -0.68 -2.09
N VAL A 60 -18.01 -1.98 -1.86
CA VAL A 60 -19.08 -2.84 -1.32
C VAL A 60 -18.60 -3.59 -0.08
N TYR A 61 -19.53 -4.13 0.71
CA TYR A 61 -19.22 -4.86 1.95
C TYR A 61 -18.87 -6.35 1.70
N PRO A 62 -18.35 -7.07 2.73
CA PRO A 62 -17.97 -8.48 2.63
C PRO A 62 -19.03 -9.45 2.12
N ASP A 63 -20.31 -9.20 2.39
CA ASP A 63 -21.43 -9.98 1.87
C ASP A 63 -21.47 -9.96 0.33
N LYS A 64 -21.06 -8.85 -0.28
CA LYS A 64 -21.01 -8.66 -1.74
C LYS A 64 -19.69 -9.15 -2.33
N HIS A 65 -18.55 -8.64 -1.87
CA HIS A 65 -17.23 -9.00 -2.45
C HIS A 65 -16.73 -10.39 -2.02
N GLY A 66 -17.27 -10.97 -0.94
CA GLY A 66 -17.03 -12.36 -0.54
C GLY A 66 -15.76 -12.60 0.29
N ILE A 67 -15.05 -11.56 0.71
CA ILE A 67 -13.80 -11.68 1.48
C ILE A 67 -14.09 -11.35 2.94
N VAL A 68 -13.92 -12.34 3.82
CA VAL A 68 -14.22 -12.23 5.26
C VAL A 68 -12.98 -12.46 6.16
N ASN A 69 -11.84 -12.83 5.57
CA ASN A 69 -10.58 -13.06 6.29
C ASN A 69 -9.39 -12.88 5.31
N ASN A 70 -8.15 -12.88 5.81
CA ASN A 70 -6.94 -12.86 4.96
C ASN A 70 -6.65 -14.24 4.34
N THR A 71 -7.10 -15.31 5.00
CA THR A 71 -6.97 -16.69 4.53
C THR A 71 -8.33 -17.24 4.14
N THR A 72 -8.32 -18.22 3.22
CA THR A 72 -9.55 -18.90 2.79
C THR A 72 -10.10 -19.72 3.97
N PRO A 73 -11.30 -19.41 4.51
CA PRO A 73 -11.82 -20.15 5.65
C PRO A 73 -11.96 -21.64 5.34
N ALA A 74 -11.28 -22.49 6.11
CA ALA A 74 -11.28 -23.94 5.93
C ALA A 74 -11.50 -24.65 7.28
N PRO A 75 -12.75 -25.04 7.61
CA PRO A 75 -13.06 -25.72 8.86
C PRO A 75 -12.19 -26.96 9.08
N GLY A 76 -11.61 -27.09 10.28
CA GLY A 76 -10.75 -28.22 10.64
C GLY A 76 -9.30 -28.13 10.14
N GLN A 77 -8.94 -27.09 9.39
CA GLN A 77 -7.55 -26.85 8.97
C GLN A 77 -6.87 -25.83 9.88
N LYS A 78 -5.69 -26.18 10.40
CA LYS A 78 -4.88 -25.29 11.27
C LYS A 78 -4.19 -24.16 10.48
N SER A 79 -3.91 -24.39 9.21
CA SER A 79 -3.29 -23.41 8.31
C SER A 79 -4.07 -23.40 7.01
N ALA A 80 -4.67 -22.26 6.70
CA ALA A 80 -5.44 -22.05 5.49
C ALA A 80 -4.61 -21.22 4.50
N PRO A 81 -4.75 -21.45 3.17
CA PRO A 81 -4.08 -20.64 2.17
C PRO A 81 -4.48 -19.16 2.27
N TRP A 82 -3.48 -18.28 2.12
CA TRP A 82 -3.71 -16.85 2.03
C TRP A 82 -4.38 -16.47 0.70
N GLN A 83 -5.22 -15.44 0.71
CA GLN A 83 -6.01 -15.05 -0.47
C GLN A 83 -5.27 -13.98 -1.30
N PHE A 84 -4.13 -14.30 -1.91
CA PHE A 84 -3.30 -13.30 -2.60
C PHE A 84 -3.94 -12.68 -3.86
N PHE A 85 -4.74 -13.47 -4.57
CA PHE A 85 -5.10 -13.16 -5.96
C PHE A 85 -6.46 -12.46 -6.06
N ARG A 86 -6.54 -11.51 -7.01
CA ARG A 86 -7.75 -10.77 -7.36
C ARG A 86 -8.98 -11.64 -7.63
N SER A 87 -8.76 -12.84 -8.18
CA SER A 87 -9.81 -13.80 -8.51
C SER A 87 -10.62 -14.29 -7.30
N ALA A 88 -10.10 -14.14 -6.08
CA ALA A 88 -10.84 -14.51 -4.87
C ALA A 88 -12.01 -13.56 -4.54
N ALA A 89 -11.93 -12.29 -4.97
CA ALA A 89 -12.93 -11.27 -4.66
C ALA A 89 -13.94 -11.08 -5.81
N ARG A 90 -15.19 -10.78 -5.46
CA ARG A 90 -16.27 -10.45 -6.42
C ARG A 90 -16.48 -8.95 -6.56
N GLY A 91 -17.15 -8.56 -7.65
CA GLY A 91 -17.49 -7.17 -7.94
C GLY A 91 -16.33 -6.43 -8.62
N SER A 92 -16.63 -5.30 -9.26
CA SER A 92 -15.60 -4.45 -9.87
C SER A 92 -14.82 -3.67 -8.81
N ASN A 93 -13.56 -3.38 -9.07
CA ASN A 93 -12.70 -2.58 -8.21
C ASN A 93 -12.31 -1.23 -8.84
N LEU A 94 -11.67 -0.38 -8.05
CA LEU A 94 -11.24 0.95 -8.44
C LEU A 94 -10.20 0.94 -9.58
N PHE A 95 -9.35 -0.08 -9.66
CA PHE A 95 -8.39 -0.24 -10.76
C PHE A 95 -9.12 -0.53 -12.08
N GLU A 96 -10.09 -1.44 -12.07
CA GLU A 96 -10.95 -1.75 -13.23
C GLU A 96 -11.71 -0.49 -13.69
N ALA A 97 -12.24 0.30 -12.75
CA ALA A 97 -12.90 1.56 -13.07
C ALA A 97 -11.94 2.59 -13.68
N ALA A 98 -10.70 2.70 -13.18
CA ALA A 98 -9.67 3.57 -13.74
C ALA A 98 -9.29 3.14 -15.16
N LYS A 99 -9.04 1.84 -15.37
CA LYS A 99 -8.71 1.28 -16.69
C LYS A 99 -9.82 1.47 -17.71
N ALA A 100 -11.08 1.32 -17.31
CA ALA A 100 -12.24 1.56 -18.17
C ALA A 100 -12.29 3.02 -18.69
N HIS A 101 -11.63 3.96 -18.01
CA HIS A 101 -11.51 5.36 -18.42
C HIS A 101 -10.15 5.69 -19.07
N GLY A 102 -9.37 4.67 -19.45
CA GLY A 102 -8.07 4.85 -20.10
C GLY A 102 -6.96 5.37 -19.18
N LEU A 103 -7.13 5.29 -17.86
CA LEU A 103 -6.13 5.70 -16.87
C LEU A 103 -5.14 4.57 -16.59
N THR A 104 -3.88 4.92 -16.31
CA THR A 104 -2.85 3.97 -15.89
C THR A 104 -2.87 3.74 -14.39
N THR A 105 -2.48 2.55 -13.96
CA THR A 105 -2.70 2.05 -12.60
C THR A 105 -1.47 1.36 -12.03
N ALA A 106 -1.24 1.51 -10.74
CA ALA A 106 -0.17 0.84 -10.01
C ALA A 106 -0.63 0.38 -8.62
N SER A 107 -0.11 -0.75 -8.19
CA SER A 107 -0.35 -1.29 -6.84
C SER A 107 0.96 -1.81 -6.26
N VAL A 108 1.21 -1.47 -5.00
CA VAL A 108 2.34 -2.01 -4.23
C VAL A 108 1.81 -2.58 -2.92
N PHE A 109 1.82 -3.90 -2.82
CA PHE A 109 1.39 -4.68 -1.65
C PHE A 109 -0.05 -4.39 -1.21
N TRP A 110 -0.89 -3.85 -2.10
CA TRP A 110 -2.31 -3.76 -1.79
C TRP A 110 -2.90 -5.19 -1.74
N PRO A 111 -3.59 -5.57 -0.66
CA PRO A 111 -4.15 -6.92 -0.52
C PRO A 111 -5.02 -7.35 -1.69
N LEU A 112 -5.00 -8.64 -2.03
CA LEU A 112 -5.87 -9.24 -3.05
C LEU A 112 -5.71 -8.65 -4.46
N THR A 113 -4.50 -8.21 -4.84
CA THR A 113 -4.23 -7.63 -6.17
C THR A 113 -3.40 -8.52 -7.09
N GLY A 114 -2.95 -9.68 -6.62
CA GLY A 114 -2.23 -10.66 -7.44
C GLY A 114 -2.97 -10.99 -8.72
N LYS A 115 -2.26 -10.89 -9.85
CA LYS A 115 -2.75 -11.11 -11.23
C LYS A 115 -3.97 -10.28 -11.62
N ASP A 116 -4.19 -9.13 -10.99
CA ASP A 116 -5.23 -8.20 -11.44
C ASP A 116 -4.83 -7.59 -12.80
N ALA A 117 -5.56 -7.95 -13.86
CA ALA A 117 -5.32 -7.45 -15.21
C ALA A 117 -5.61 -5.95 -15.36
N ALA A 118 -6.28 -5.34 -14.38
CA ALA A 118 -6.53 -3.92 -14.36
C ALA A 118 -5.38 -3.10 -13.73
N ILE A 119 -4.27 -3.73 -13.36
CA ILE A 119 -3.10 -3.06 -12.75
C ILE A 119 -1.93 -3.12 -13.72
N ASP A 120 -1.50 -1.97 -14.24
CA ASP A 120 -0.39 -1.89 -15.21
C ASP A 120 0.97 -2.16 -14.55
N TYR A 121 1.16 -1.64 -13.34
CA TYR A 121 2.41 -1.76 -12.59
C TYR A 121 2.13 -2.39 -11.22
N LEU A 122 2.28 -3.71 -11.15
CA LEU A 122 1.96 -4.50 -9.96
C LEU A 122 3.23 -4.93 -9.21
N ILE A 123 3.22 -4.79 -7.90
CA ILE A 123 4.02 -5.56 -6.95
C ILE A 123 3.03 -6.12 -5.92
N ASP A 124 2.69 -7.40 -6.03
CA ASP A 124 1.69 -8.05 -5.16
C ASP A 124 2.20 -8.25 -3.73
N GLU A 125 1.29 -8.36 -2.77
CA GLU A 125 1.60 -8.76 -1.38
C GLU A 125 1.83 -10.28 -1.30
N TYR A 126 2.81 -10.75 -2.07
CA TYR A 126 3.14 -12.17 -2.19
C TYR A 126 4.59 -12.42 -1.75
N TRP A 127 4.80 -13.52 -1.03
CA TRP A 127 6.11 -13.92 -0.51
C TRP A 127 6.37 -15.40 -0.79
N PRO A 128 7.65 -15.85 -0.72
CA PRO A 128 8.00 -17.24 -0.95
C PRO A 128 7.18 -18.21 -0.10
N GLN A 129 6.57 -19.19 -0.76
CA GLN A 129 5.76 -20.23 -0.11
C GLN A 129 6.54 -21.55 -0.03
N GLN A 130 7.37 -21.83 -1.04
CA GLN A 130 8.08 -23.09 -1.26
C GLN A 130 9.48 -22.85 -1.86
N GLY A 131 10.26 -21.97 -1.23
CA GLY A 131 11.67 -21.76 -1.56
C GLY A 131 11.94 -20.92 -2.82
N GLU A 132 10.92 -20.30 -3.39
CA GLU A 132 11.06 -19.37 -4.51
C GLU A 132 11.88 -18.14 -4.09
N SER A 133 12.56 -17.51 -5.06
CA SER A 133 13.14 -16.19 -4.82
C SER A 133 12.03 -15.14 -4.72
N SER A 134 12.33 -14.00 -4.09
CA SER A 134 11.42 -12.86 -4.03
C SER A 134 11.02 -12.37 -5.43
N GLU A 135 11.97 -12.32 -6.37
CA GLU A 135 11.70 -11.90 -7.75
C GLU A 135 10.75 -12.87 -8.46
N GLN A 136 10.98 -14.18 -8.28
CA GLN A 136 10.11 -15.22 -8.83
C GLN A 136 8.68 -15.08 -8.29
N CYS A 137 8.53 -14.82 -6.99
CA CYS A 137 7.23 -14.55 -6.37
C CYS A 137 6.51 -13.38 -7.03
N PHE A 138 7.20 -12.25 -7.21
CA PHE A 138 6.59 -11.07 -7.83
C PHE A 138 6.22 -11.29 -9.29
N ARG A 139 7.02 -12.04 -10.04
CA ARG A 139 6.71 -12.44 -11.41
C ARG A 139 5.48 -13.35 -11.47
N ASP A 140 5.45 -14.39 -10.64
CA ASP A 140 4.36 -15.37 -10.59
C ASP A 140 3.04 -14.77 -10.10
N SER A 141 3.10 -13.71 -9.30
CA SER A 141 1.94 -12.94 -8.84
C SER A 141 1.51 -11.82 -9.81
N GLY A 142 2.23 -11.59 -10.91
CA GLY A 142 1.77 -10.74 -12.02
C GLY A 142 2.58 -9.46 -12.27
N SER A 143 3.77 -9.30 -11.67
CA SER A 143 4.65 -8.19 -12.02
C SER A 143 5.22 -8.37 -13.43
N SER A 144 5.17 -7.33 -14.26
CA SER A 144 5.78 -7.35 -15.60
C SER A 144 7.31 -7.30 -15.51
N GLU A 145 8.00 -7.75 -16.57
CA GLU A 145 9.48 -7.62 -16.64
C GLU A 145 9.94 -6.17 -16.45
N GLU A 146 9.19 -5.22 -17.00
CA GLU A 146 9.51 -3.80 -16.86
C GLU A 146 9.49 -3.34 -15.39
N VAL A 147 8.49 -3.79 -14.61
CA VAL A 147 8.44 -3.50 -13.17
C VAL A 147 9.56 -4.22 -12.42
N ILE A 148 9.86 -5.46 -12.80
CA ILE A 148 10.93 -6.26 -12.18
C ILE A 148 12.28 -5.56 -12.35
N GLU A 149 12.62 -5.16 -13.57
CA GLU A 149 13.91 -4.55 -13.89
C GLU A 149 14.06 -3.14 -13.34
N LYS A 150 13.03 -2.29 -13.50
CA LYS A 150 13.13 -0.86 -13.16
C LYS A 150 12.87 -0.58 -11.69
N ILE A 151 12.06 -1.40 -11.02
CA ILE A 151 11.56 -1.10 -9.66
C ILE A 151 11.98 -2.17 -8.65
N ILE A 152 11.64 -3.44 -8.87
CA ILE A 152 11.83 -4.48 -7.85
C ILE A 152 13.32 -4.76 -7.65
N ARG A 153 14.05 -5.09 -8.71
CA ARG A 153 15.46 -5.52 -8.63
C ARG A 153 16.38 -4.48 -7.99
N PRO A 154 16.30 -3.17 -8.32
CA PRO A 154 17.10 -2.13 -7.65
C PRO A 154 16.83 -2.01 -6.14
N ASN A 155 15.62 -2.35 -5.70
CA ASN A 155 15.17 -2.23 -4.32
C ASN A 155 15.22 -3.55 -3.53
N LEU A 156 15.44 -4.69 -4.18
CA LEU A 156 15.28 -6.01 -3.59
C LEU A 156 16.16 -6.25 -2.36
N LYS A 157 17.34 -5.62 -2.31
CA LYS A 157 18.23 -5.59 -1.14
C LYS A 157 17.55 -5.16 0.17
N LEU A 158 16.45 -4.41 0.10
CA LEU A 158 15.65 -4.00 1.27
C LEU A 158 14.78 -5.15 1.81
N LEU A 159 14.36 -6.07 0.94
CA LEU A 159 13.45 -7.17 1.27
C LEU A 159 14.14 -8.52 1.48
N GLU A 160 15.29 -8.78 0.84
CA GLU A 160 15.99 -10.06 0.89
C GLU A 160 16.12 -10.62 2.32
N ASN A 161 15.64 -11.85 2.52
CA ASN A 161 15.60 -12.58 3.79
C ASN A 161 14.79 -11.89 4.92
N ARG A 162 14.00 -10.86 4.59
CA ARG A 162 13.21 -10.07 5.54
C ARG A 162 11.75 -9.94 5.10
N HIS A 163 11.26 -10.92 4.35
CA HIS A 163 9.84 -11.04 4.04
C HIS A 163 9.02 -11.03 5.33
N ARG A 164 7.96 -10.20 5.35
CA ARG A 164 7.06 -10.03 6.51
C ARG A 164 7.76 -9.58 7.79
N GLN A 165 8.97 -9.01 7.69
CA GLN A 165 9.66 -8.39 8.82
C GLN A 165 9.56 -6.87 8.69
N HIS A 166 8.83 -6.26 9.61
CA HIS A 166 8.63 -4.82 9.68
C HIS A 166 9.78 -4.18 10.49
N PRO A 167 10.36 -3.05 10.05
CA PRO A 167 9.91 -2.17 8.96
C PRO A 167 10.52 -2.48 7.58
N PHE A 168 11.28 -3.57 7.43
CA PHE A 168 12.07 -3.81 6.21
C PHE A 168 11.21 -4.02 4.97
N CYS A 169 10.12 -4.79 5.08
CA CYS A 169 9.17 -4.94 3.97
C CYS A 169 8.50 -3.62 3.61
N ASP A 170 8.09 -2.81 4.60
CA ASP A 170 7.48 -1.51 4.36
C ASP A 170 8.44 -0.52 3.69
N ALA A 171 9.71 -0.53 4.10
CA ALA A 171 10.74 0.28 3.45
C ALA A 171 10.91 -0.11 1.97
N PHE A 172 10.90 -1.42 1.66
CA PHE A 172 10.90 -1.91 0.29
C PHE A 172 9.66 -1.42 -0.48
N MET A 173 8.47 -1.59 0.09
CA MET A 173 7.20 -1.20 -0.53
C MET A 173 7.14 0.29 -0.82
N MET A 174 7.48 1.13 0.17
CA MET A 174 7.41 2.58 0.02
C MET A 174 8.47 3.13 -0.93
N GLN A 175 9.66 2.50 -0.99
CA GLN A 175 10.67 2.85 -1.98
C GLN A 175 10.21 2.45 -3.40
N CYS A 176 9.65 1.25 -3.57
CA CYS A 176 9.11 0.83 -4.86
C CYS A 176 7.96 1.73 -5.33
N ALA A 177 7.06 2.13 -4.42
CA ALA A 177 5.98 3.06 -4.73
C ALA A 177 6.51 4.42 -5.19
N ALA A 178 7.54 4.96 -4.51
CA ALA A 178 8.19 6.20 -4.92
C ALA A 178 8.84 6.07 -6.32
N ASP A 179 9.53 4.97 -6.58
CA ASP A 179 10.17 4.73 -7.88
C ASP A 179 9.12 4.54 -8.99
N MET A 180 7.99 3.89 -8.73
CA MET A 180 6.88 3.79 -9.69
C MET A 180 6.32 5.16 -10.06
N LEU A 181 6.17 6.09 -9.10
CA LEU A 181 5.74 7.46 -9.37
C LEU A 181 6.72 8.21 -10.28
N LEU A 182 8.01 7.91 -10.18
CA LEU A 182 9.06 8.59 -10.97
C LEU A 182 9.19 8.00 -12.38
N HIS A 183 9.20 6.66 -12.47
CA HIS A 183 9.43 5.94 -13.72
C HIS A 183 8.19 5.84 -14.58
N PHE A 184 7.03 5.59 -13.98
CA PHE A 184 5.80 5.27 -14.71
C PHE A 184 4.73 6.36 -14.62
N LYS A 185 4.73 7.16 -13.54
CA LYS A 185 3.74 8.24 -13.31
C LYS A 185 2.29 7.76 -13.50
N PRO A 186 1.86 6.67 -12.82
CA PRO A 186 0.51 6.15 -12.98
C PRO A 186 -0.55 7.18 -12.56
N ASN A 187 -1.73 7.15 -13.17
CA ASN A 187 -2.85 8.01 -12.75
C ASN A 187 -3.41 7.60 -11.39
N LEU A 188 -3.38 6.32 -11.05
CA LEU A 188 -3.76 5.78 -9.74
C LEU A 188 -2.62 4.90 -9.21
N LEU A 189 -2.10 5.22 -8.02
CA LEU A 189 -1.21 4.33 -7.26
C LEU A 189 -1.83 4.04 -5.90
N MET A 190 -1.88 2.78 -5.51
CA MET A 190 -2.31 2.38 -4.17
C MET A 190 -1.21 1.56 -3.47
N VAL A 191 -0.93 1.88 -2.20
CA VAL A 191 0.11 1.21 -1.40
C VAL A 191 -0.37 1.00 0.03
N HIS A 192 0.08 -0.11 0.63
CA HIS A 192 -0.37 -0.57 1.94
C HIS A 192 0.81 -0.93 2.86
N PRO A 193 1.41 0.03 3.59
CA PRO A 193 2.31 -0.26 4.70
C PRO A 193 1.58 -0.87 5.90
N ALA A 194 2.19 -1.87 6.52
CA ALA A 194 1.64 -2.64 7.65
C ALA A 194 2.54 -2.65 8.90
N ASN A 195 3.60 -1.84 8.95
CA ASN A 195 4.48 -1.71 10.11
C ASN A 195 3.72 -1.39 11.42
N ILE A 196 2.74 -0.48 11.38
CA ILE A 196 1.97 -0.10 12.57
C ILE A 196 1.17 -1.30 13.10
N ASP A 197 0.46 -2.02 12.24
CA ASP A 197 -0.25 -3.25 12.59
C ASP A 197 0.68 -4.29 13.22
N ALA A 198 1.82 -4.56 12.57
CA ALA A 198 2.81 -5.50 13.09
C ALA A 198 3.33 -5.11 14.48
N TYR A 199 3.62 -3.83 14.70
CA TYR A 199 4.08 -3.33 16.00
C TYR A 199 2.99 -3.43 17.07
N ARG A 200 1.72 -3.21 16.72
CA ARG A 200 0.58 -3.39 17.63
C ARG A 200 0.42 -4.86 18.01
N HIS A 201 0.56 -5.76 17.06
CA HIS A 201 0.55 -7.21 17.32
C HIS A 201 1.66 -7.65 18.28
N GLN A 202 2.85 -7.04 18.17
CA GLN A 202 4.02 -7.41 18.96
C GLN A 202 4.06 -6.78 20.35
N THR A 203 3.61 -5.52 20.47
CA THR A 203 3.85 -4.70 21.67
C THR A 203 2.61 -4.09 22.28
N GLY A 204 1.42 -4.42 21.76
CA GLY A 204 0.15 -3.84 22.16
C GLY A 204 -0.16 -2.51 21.48
N THR A 205 -1.38 -2.02 21.73
CA THR A 205 -1.98 -0.90 21.00
C THR A 205 -1.20 0.42 21.17
N PHE A 206 -0.73 0.75 22.36
CA PHE A 206 -0.04 2.01 22.60
C PHE A 206 1.33 1.73 23.21
N SER A 207 2.36 1.77 22.38
CA SER A 207 3.73 1.48 22.78
C SER A 207 4.72 2.47 22.15
N PRO A 208 5.95 2.57 22.69
CA PRO A 208 7.02 3.32 22.05
C PRO A 208 7.33 2.81 20.63
N GLN A 209 7.16 1.52 20.36
CA GLN A 209 7.39 0.94 19.03
C GLN A 209 6.32 1.38 18.03
N VAL A 210 5.04 1.43 18.43
CA VAL A 210 3.97 1.99 17.59
C VAL A 210 4.20 3.47 17.32
N THR A 211 4.64 4.23 18.34
CA THR A 211 5.01 5.65 18.19
C THR A 211 6.12 5.80 17.15
N HIS A 212 7.15 4.94 17.19
CA HIS A 212 8.20 4.88 16.19
C HIS A 212 7.64 4.58 14.78
N GLY A 213 6.70 3.64 14.66
CA GLY A 213 6.03 3.34 13.39
C GLY A 213 5.34 4.53 12.74
N VAL A 214 4.72 5.41 13.52
CA VAL A 214 4.13 6.67 13.00
C VAL A 214 5.21 7.60 12.43
N HIS A 215 6.39 7.65 13.05
CA HIS A 215 7.53 8.39 12.51
C HIS A 215 8.04 7.80 11.18
N GLU A 216 8.12 6.47 11.06
CA GLU A 216 8.50 5.77 9.83
C GLU A 216 7.54 6.12 8.67
N ILE A 217 6.22 6.06 8.90
CA ILE A 217 5.20 6.45 7.91
C ILE A 217 5.40 7.89 7.43
N SER A 218 5.63 8.82 8.36
CA SER A 218 5.91 10.22 8.03
C SER A 218 7.15 10.39 7.16
N LEU A 219 8.21 9.61 7.42
CA LEU A 219 9.45 9.64 6.63
C LEU A 219 9.23 9.09 5.22
N TRP A 220 8.56 7.95 5.07
CA TRP A 220 8.33 7.34 3.75
C TRP A 220 7.39 8.16 2.86
N ARG A 221 6.43 8.88 3.44
CA ARG A 221 5.63 9.85 2.67
C ARG A 221 6.51 10.89 1.97
N ARG A 222 7.62 11.30 2.61
CA ARG A 222 8.55 12.25 2.00
C ARG A 222 9.10 11.71 0.69
N SER A 223 9.47 10.43 0.63
CA SER A 223 9.99 9.76 -0.56
C SER A 223 8.97 9.73 -1.71
N CYS A 224 7.69 9.53 -1.41
CA CYS A 224 6.64 9.61 -2.44
C CYS A 224 6.32 11.05 -2.90
N SER A 225 6.61 12.06 -2.06
CA SER A 225 6.27 13.47 -2.33
C SER A 225 7.37 14.29 -3.01
N ARG A 226 8.60 13.77 -3.10
CA ARG A 226 9.75 14.47 -3.69
C ARG A 226 10.60 13.52 -4.53
N PRO A 227 10.98 13.87 -5.77
CA PRO A 227 11.98 13.12 -6.51
C PRO A 227 13.32 13.08 -5.74
N PRO A 228 14.17 12.06 -5.96
CA PRO A 228 15.48 11.97 -5.34
C PRO A 228 16.26 13.27 -5.56
N MET A 229 16.80 13.81 -4.48
CA MET A 229 17.59 15.04 -4.50
C MET A 229 18.90 14.77 -5.25
N THR A 230 18.98 15.16 -6.52
CA THR A 230 20.28 15.42 -7.15
C THR A 230 20.75 16.81 -6.71
N PRO A 231 22.07 17.04 -6.50
CA PRO A 231 22.58 18.32 -6.02
C PRO A 231 22.28 19.54 -6.91
N ALA A 232 21.76 19.33 -8.13
CA ALA A 232 21.74 20.33 -9.19
C ALA A 232 20.37 20.97 -9.50
N SER A 233 19.28 20.65 -8.78
CA SER A 233 17.95 21.21 -9.15
C SER A 233 17.17 21.79 -7.97
N TRP A 234 17.62 22.96 -7.49
CA TRP A 234 16.76 23.88 -6.74
C TRP A 234 15.76 24.56 -7.70
N THR A 235 14.71 23.85 -8.10
CA THR A 235 13.46 24.51 -8.53
C THR A 235 12.29 23.76 -7.90
N ALA A 236 11.58 24.46 -7.01
CA ALA A 236 10.41 23.94 -6.33
C ALA A 236 9.30 23.65 -7.36
N ARG A 237 9.16 22.39 -7.77
CA ARG A 237 7.93 21.90 -8.38
C ARG A 237 7.05 21.35 -7.27
N THR A 238 6.10 22.17 -6.85
CA THR A 238 4.96 21.74 -6.05
C THR A 238 4.05 20.87 -6.94
N PHE A 239 3.98 19.57 -6.66
CA PHE A 239 2.87 18.77 -7.16
C PHE A 239 1.59 19.26 -6.47
N SER A 240 0.66 19.79 -7.25
CA SER A 240 -0.72 20.00 -6.81
C SER A 240 -1.41 18.62 -6.83
N SER A 241 -1.24 17.84 -5.77
CA SER A 241 -2.05 16.65 -5.54
C SER A 241 -3.21 17.03 -4.62
N SER A 242 -4.40 17.11 -5.21
CA SER A 242 -5.65 17.11 -4.46
C SER A 242 -5.92 15.68 -3.99
N ALA A 243 -6.28 15.52 -2.72
CA ALA A 243 -6.57 14.28 -2.00
C ALA A 243 -5.36 13.39 -1.65
N ILE A 244 -4.80 13.63 -0.46
CA ILE A 244 -4.20 12.58 0.36
C ILE A 244 -5.30 12.18 1.33
N MET A 245 -5.97 11.05 1.10
CA MET A 245 -6.79 10.42 2.12
C MET A 245 -5.82 9.68 3.04
N VAL A 246 -5.40 10.36 4.11
CA VAL A 246 -4.70 9.73 5.22
C VAL A 246 -5.75 8.94 5.98
N ARG A 247 -5.68 7.62 5.90
CA ARG A 247 -6.22 6.74 6.94
C ARG A 247 -5.33 6.87 8.15
#